data_AF-A0A455W540-F1
#
_entry.id   AF-A0A455W540-F1
#
_cell.length_a   1.000
_cell.length_b   1.000
_cell.length_c   1.000
_cell.angle_alpha   90.00
_cell.angle_beta   90.00
_cell.angle_gamma   90.00
#
_symmetry.space_group_name_H-M   'P 1'
#
loop_
_entity.id
_entity.type
_entity.pdbx_description
1 polymer ?
#
loop_
_entity_poly.entity_id
_entity_poly.type
_entity_poly.pdbx_seq_one_letter_code
_entity_poly.pdbx_strand_id
1 'polypeptide(L)'
;MTLKYVESIQGGILKIADLPVRTVPYRDDAELVILLKELVEQGYAFLDTPSGWPPAAVLQQLQEQGDLDFPFTAVTWSGSGKYRTYQVPAC
;
A
#
# COMPACT_ATOMS: atom_id res chain seq x y z
N MET A 1 3.57 -15.07 12.22
CA MET A 1 3.56 -14.66 10.80
C MET A 1 3.81 -13.16 10.78
N THR A 2 4.91 -12.72 10.16
CA THR A 2 5.22 -11.29 10.03
C THR A 2 4.32 -10.74 8.93
N LEU A 3 3.48 -9.76 9.27
CA LEU A 3 2.63 -9.10 8.27
C LEU A 3 3.53 -8.26 7.35
N LYS A 4 3.45 -8.50 6.05
CA LYS A 4 4.15 -7.71 5.04
C LYS A 4 3.26 -6.55 4.63
N TYR A 5 3.70 -5.33 4.88
CA TYR A 5 2.91 -4.17 4.48
C TYR A 5 3.75 -2.99 4.00
N VAL A 6 3.16 -2.19 3.13
CA VAL A 6 3.69 -0.89 2.72
C VAL A 6 3.35 0.11 3.81
N GLU A 7 4.38 0.76 4.35
CA GLU A 7 4.25 1.72 5.45
C GLU A 7 4.04 3.15 4.93
N SER A 8 4.68 3.51 3.80
CA SER A 8 4.61 4.87 3.26
C SER A 8 4.88 4.91 1.76
N ILE A 9 4.22 5.82 1.05
CA ILE A 9 4.46 6.16 -0.35
C ILE A 9 4.61 7.69 -0.41
N GLN A 10 5.84 8.20 -0.45
CA GLN A 10 6.10 9.65 -0.42
C GLN A 10 7.35 10.03 -1.20
N GLY A 11 7.27 11.13 -1.96
CA GLY A 11 8.42 11.78 -2.59
C GLY A 11 9.22 10.89 -3.53
N GLY A 12 8.54 10.01 -4.29
CA GLY A 12 9.21 9.06 -5.18
C GLY A 12 9.86 7.88 -4.45
N ILE A 13 9.46 7.60 -3.20
CA ILE A 13 9.97 6.47 -2.42
C ILE A 13 8.80 5.70 -1.78
N LEU A 14 8.78 4.40 -2.02
CA LEU A 14 7.88 3.44 -1.37
C LEU A 14 8.65 2.71 -0.27
N LYS A 15 8.15 2.80 0.98
CA LYS A 15 8.72 2.13 2.15
C LYS A 15 7.92 0.89 2.49
N ILE A 16 8.59 -0.26 2.50
CA ILE A 16 8.02 -1.56 2.80
C ILE A 16 8.51 -2.00 4.18
N ALA A 17 7.57 -2.23 5.10
CA ALA A 17 7.82 -2.88 6.38
C ALA A 17 7.91 -4.40 6.16
N ASP A 18 9.07 -4.86 5.68
CA ASP A 18 9.48 -6.27 5.64
C ASP A 18 10.77 -6.45 6.47
N LEU A 19 11.24 -7.69 6.62
CA LEU A 19 12.57 -7.99 7.17
C LEU A 19 13.55 -8.21 6.02
N PRO A 20 14.43 -7.23 5.65
CA PRO A 20 14.62 -5.86 6.16
C PRO A 20 13.73 -4.80 5.49
N VAL A 21 13.58 -3.62 6.12
CA VAL A 21 12.85 -2.47 5.54
C VAL A 21 13.46 -2.13 4.19
N ARG A 22 12.63 -2.16 3.13
CA ARG A 22 13.06 -1.84 1.76
C ARG A 22 12.47 -0.52 1.32
N THR A 23 13.30 0.30 0.69
CA THR A 23 12.89 1.54 0.01
C THR A 23 12.99 1.33 -1.49
N VAL A 24 11.86 1.44 -2.19
CA VAL A 24 11.80 1.30 -3.65
C VAL A 24 11.56 2.69 -4.23
N PRO A 25 12.50 3.25 -5.01
CA PRO A 25 12.28 4.52 -5.67
C PRO A 25 11.27 4.36 -6.82
N TYR A 26 10.47 5.39 -7.07
CA TYR A 26 9.63 5.52 -8.26
C TYR A 26 9.70 6.93 -8.83
N ARG A 27 9.57 7.08 -10.14
CA ARG A 27 9.75 8.35 -10.87
C ARG A 27 8.45 9.06 -11.21
N ASP A 28 7.41 8.29 -11.50
CA ASP A 28 6.13 8.76 -12.01
C ASP A 28 5.00 7.80 -11.61
N ASP A 29 3.75 8.24 -11.80
CA ASP A 29 2.56 7.50 -11.38
C ASP A 29 2.45 6.14 -12.09
N ALA A 30 2.92 6.04 -13.34
CA ALA A 30 2.95 4.78 -14.08
C ALA A 30 3.91 3.75 -13.44
N GLU A 31 5.13 4.18 -13.07
CA GLU A 31 6.08 3.32 -12.36
C GLU A 31 5.55 2.94 -10.96
N LEU A 32 4.89 3.87 -10.27
CA LEU A 32 4.21 3.60 -9.01
C LEU A 32 3.13 2.52 -9.17
N VAL A 33 2.24 2.62 -10.15
CA VAL A 33 1.18 1.63 -10.41
C VAL A 33 1.75 0.23 -10.64
N ILE A 34 2.82 0.12 -11.42
CA ILE A 34 3.49 -1.17 -11.67
C ILE A 34 4.00 -1.77 -10.36
N LEU A 35 4.71 -0.99 -9.55
CA LEU A 35 5.23 -1.43 -8.25
C LEU A 35 4.11 -1.83 -7.29
N LEU A 36 3.03 -1.07 -7.24
CA LEU A 36 1.87 -1.36 -6.41
C LEU A 36 1.21 -2.68 -6.81
N LYS A 37 1.09 -2.94 -8.11
CA LYS A 37 0.57 -4.20 -8.64
C LYS A 37 1.45 -5.39 -8.24
N GLU A 38 2.76 -5.29 -8.43
CA GLU A 38 3.70 -6.33 -8.02
C GLU A 38 3.60 -6.63 -6.51
N LEU A 39 3.43 -5.60 -5.69
CA LEU A 39 3.27 -5.74 -4.24
C LEU A 39 1.95 -6.44 -3.87
N VAL A 40 0.85 -6.11 -4.55
CA VAL A 40 -0.42 -6.84 -4.39
C VAL A 40 -0.27 -8.30 -4.78
N GLU A 41 0.35 -8.60 -5.92
CA GLU A 41 0.60 -9.98 -6.38
C GLU A 41 1.49 -10.77 -5.41
N GLN A 42 2.42 -10.10 -4.74
CA GLN A 42 3.27 -10.67 -3.69
C GLN A 42 2.57 -10.80 -2.32
N GLY A 43 1.31 -10.34 -2.19
CA GLY A 43 0.52 -10.44 -0.97
C GLY A 43 0.85 -9.38 0.09
N TYR A 44 1.41 -8.24 -0.30
CA TYR A 44 1.61 -7.11 0.61
C TYR A 44 0.28 -6.40 0.91
N ALA A 45 0.12 -6.02 2.18
CA ALA A 45 -0.96 -5.13 2.60
C ALA A 45 -0.52 -3.66 2.54
N PHE A 46 -1.46 -2.74 2.45
CA PHE A 46 -1.20 -1.30 2.36
C PHE A 46 -1.67 -0.62 3.64
N LEU A 47 -0.77 0.07 4.32
CA LEU A 47 -1.11 0.73 5.57
C LEU A 47 -2.19 1.78 5.33
N ASP A 48 -3.21 1.73 6.18
CA ASP A 48 -4.36 2.60 6.24
C ASP A 48 -4.41 3.24 7.62
N THR A 49 -3.74 4.40 7.75
CA THR A 49 -3.71 5.17 8.99
C THR A 49 -4.38 6.52 8.80
N PRO A 50 -5.10 7.04 9.81
CA PRO A 50 -5.74 8.35 9.75
C PRO A 50 -4.75 9.54 9.74
N SER A 51 -3.44 9.30 9.71
CA SER A 51 -2.41 10.34 9.70
C SER A 51 -1.66 10.35 8.37
N GLY A 52 -1.55 11.54 7.77
CA GLY A 52 -0.81 11.76 6.52
C GLY A 52 -1.53 11.23 5.28
N TRP A 53 -0.74 10.83 4.28
CA TRP A 53 -1.21 10.19 3.04
C TRP A 53 -0.86 8.71 3.11
N PRO A 54 -1.75 7.85 3.67
CA PRO A 54 -1.44 6.45 3.84
C PRO A 54 -1.40 5.73 2.48
N PRO A 55 -0.59 4.68 2.33
CA PRO A 55 -0.52 3.89 1.11
C PRO A 55 -1.89 3.46 0.60
N ALA A 56 -2.79 3.00 1.48
CA ALA A 56 -4.14 2.58 1.08
C ALA A 56 -4.99 3.71 0.46
N ALA A 57 -4.76 4.98 0.86
CA ALA A 57 -5.44 6.12 0.24
C ALA A 57 -4.86 6.45 -1.14
N VAL A 58 -3.56 6.25 -1.36
CA VAL A 58 -2.94 6.39 -2.68
C VAL A 58 -3.55 5.39 -3.66
N LEU A 59 -3.70 4.14 -3.26
CA LEU A 59 -4.31 3.11 -4.11
C LEU A 59 -5.77 3.43 -4.42
N GLN A 60 -6.55 3.88 -3.43
CA GLN A 60 -7.94 4.29 -3.66
C GLN A 60 -8.03 5.46 -4.64
N GLN A 61 -7.19 6.48 -4.50
CA GLN A 61 -7.19 7.60 -5.44
C GLN A 61 -6.84 7.14 -6.86
N LEU A 62 -5.85 6.27 -7.02
CA LEU A 62 -5.49 5.71 -8.33
C LEU A 62 -6.63 4.86 -8.92
N GLN A 63 -7.41 4.15 -8.08
CA GLN A 63 -8.61 3.46 -8.51
C GLN A 63 -9.69 4.45 -8.97
N GLU A 64 -9.93 5.52 -8.22
CA GLU A 64 -10.88 6.59 -8.58
C GLU A 64 -10.49 7.31 -9.89
N GLN A 65 -9.19 7.39 -10.17
CA GLN A 65 -8.65 7.96 -11.41
C GLN A 65 -8.72 7.00 -12.61
N GLY A 66 -8.98 5.71 -12.37
CA GLY A 66 -8.98 4.66 -13.41
C GLY A 66 -7.59 4.13 -13.76
N ASP A 67 -6.55 4.50 -13.00
CA ASP A 67 -5.18 4.01 -13.15
C ASP A 67 -4.99 2.63 -12.48
N LEU A 68 -5.88 2.25 -11.57
CA LEU A 68 -5.92 0.95 -10.89
C LEU A 68 -7.28 0.27 -11.02
N ASP A 69 -7.30 -0.98 -11.49
CA ASP A 69 -8.52 -1.79 -11.69
C ASP A 69 -8.48 -3.12 -10.92
N PHE A 70 -7.64 -3.24 -9.88
CA PHE A 70 -7.54 -4.47 -9.09
C PHE A 70 -7.87 -4.25 -7.62
N PRO A 71 -8.41 -5.26 -6.94
CA PRO A 71 -8.59 -5.21 -5.50
C PRO A 71 -7.24 -5.28 -4.78
N PHE A 72 -7.15 -4.70 -3.59
CA PHE A 72 -5.95 -4.76 -2.75
C PHE A 72 -6.31 -4.98 -1.28
N THR A 73 -5.33 -5.40 -0.49
CA THR A 73 -5.51 -5.58 0.96
C THR A 73 -5.02 -4.34 1.69
N ALA A 74 -5.89 -3.64 2.40
CA ALA A 74 -5.51 -2.59 3.32
C ALA A 74 -5.24 -3.18 4.72
N VAL A 75 -4.34 -2.56 5.47
CA VAL A 75 -4.09 -2.87 6.87
C VAL A 75 -4.21 -1.61 7.70
N THR A 76 -5.06 -1.64 8.72
CA THR A 76 -5.18 -0.56 9.69
C THR A 76 -4.75 -1.02 11.08
N TRP A 77 -4.33 -0.08 11.91
CA TRP A 77 -4.00 -0.34 13.30
C TRP A 77 -5.28 -0.37 14.14
N SER A 78 -5.55 -1.49 14.80
CA SER A 78 -6.81 -1.73 15.52
C SER A 78 -6.68 -1.63 17.05
N GLY A 79 -5.58 -1.08 17.57
CA GLY A 79 -5.31 -1.02 19.01
C GLY A 79 -4.51 -2.21 19.54
N SER A 80 -3.83 -2.01 20.68
CA SER A 80 -3.12 -3.06 21.44
C SER A 80 -2.09 -3.87 20.63
N GLY A 81 -1.41 -3.22 19.67
CA GLY A 81 -0.41 -3.88 18.81
C GLY A 81 -1.00 -4.85 17.79
N LYS A 82 -2.33 -4.83 17.58
CA LYS A 82 -3.00 -5.67 16.59
C LYS A 82 -3.28 -4.88 15.32
N TYR A 83 -2.92 -5.49 14.21
CA TYR A 83 -3.26 -5.02 12.88
C TYR A 83 -4.53 -5.73 12.41
N ARG A 84 -5.42 -4.98 11.77
CA ARG A 84 -6.60 -5.52 11.10
C ARG A 84 -6.45 -5.31 9.60
N THR A 85 -6.51 -6.38 8.83
CA THR A 85 -6.56 -6.31 7.39
C THR A 85 -8.00 -6.32 6.90
N TYR A 86 -8.24 -5.68 5.76
CA TYR A 86 -9.51 -5.74 5.04
C TYR A 86 -9.25 -5.59 3.54
N GLN A 87 -10.12 -6.17 2.71
CA GLN A 87 -9.98 -6.11 1.26
C GLN A 87 -10.74 -4.90 0.73
N VAL A 88 -10.08 -4.12 -0.12
CA VAL A 88 -10.67 -3.01 -0.87
C VAL A 88 -10.97 -3.52 -2.28
N PRO A 89 -12.22 -3.48 -2.74
CA PRO A 89 -12.57 -3.89 -4.11
C PRO A 89 -11.97 -2.91 -5.14
N ALA A 90 -11.93 -3.31 -6.41
CA ALA A 90 -11.73 -2.35 -7.50
C ALA A 90 -12.95 -1.41 -7.58
N CYS A 91 -12.72 -0.13 -7.93
CA CYS A 91 -13.78 0.86 -8.16
C CYS A 91 -14.48 0.66 -9.50
#